data_AF-A0A1X0IV51-F1
#
_entry.id   AF-A0A1X0IV51-F1
#
_cell.length_a   1.000
_cell.length_b   1.000
_cell.length_c   1.000
_cell.angle_alpha   90.00
_cell.angle_beta   90.00
_cell.angle_gamma   90.00
#
_symmetry.space_group_name_H-M   'P 1'
#
loop_
_entity.id
_entity.type
_entity.pdbx_description
1 polymer ?
#
loop_
_entity_poly.entity_id
_entity_poly.type
_entity_poly.pdbx_seq_one_letter_code
_entity_poly.pdbx_strand_id
1 'polypeptide(L)'
;MLVQTAQTITYLADLEDPTNDGIVLTLINFVIGFFALATIGVGGKFAFDAWSEAKGRAAAIKGIREVGVGVLALEVFYGIIFALANYGSNILSIIPGLG
;
A
#
# COMPACT_ATOMS: atom_id res chain seq x y z
N MET A 1 -27.06 -20.44 -7.90
CA MET A 1 -27.78 -19.67 -6.86
C MET A 1 -27.25 -19.98 -5.46
N LEU A 2 -27.19 -21.25 -5.02
CA LEU A 2 -26.66 -21.64 -3.69
C LEU A 2 -25.25 -21.13 -3.37
N VAL A 3 -24.32 -21.17 -4.33
CA VAL A 3 -22.93 -20.70 -4.14
C VAL A 3 -22.86 -19.18 -3.92
N GLN A 4 -23.66 -18.42 -4.65
CA GLN A 4 -23.71 -16.96 -4.54
C GLN A 4 -24.34 -16.54 -3.20
N THR A 5 -25.41 -17.21 -2.79
CA THR A 5 -26.06 -16.98 -1.49
C THR A 5 -25.14 -17.37 -0.32
N ALA A 6 -24.39 -18.48 -0.44
CA ALA A 6 -23.41 -18.88 0.57
C ALA A 6 -22.27 -17.84 0.69
N GLN A 7 -21.73 -17.35 -0.43
CA GLN A 7 -20.73 -16.27 -0.41
C GLN A 7 -21.26 -14.99 0.22
N THR A 8 -22.51 -14.59 -0.06
CA THR A 8 -23.12 -13.40 0.55
C THR A 8 -23.35 -13.56 2.06
N ILE A 9 -23.77 -14.75 2.52
CA ILE A 9 -23.97 -15.03 3.95
C ILE A 9 -22.63 -15.03 4.69
N THR A 10 -21.58 -15.64 4.12
CA THR A 10 -20.22 -15.56 4.68
C THR A 10 -19.72 -14.11 4.72
N TYR A 11 -19.98 -13.32 3.69
CA TYR A 11 -19.58 -11.91 3.63
C TYR A 11 -20.24 -11.06 4.74
N LEU A 12 -21.52 -11.30 5.02
CA LEU A 12 -22.25 -10.61 6.10
C LEU A 12 -21.80 -11.08 7.48
N ALA A 13 -21.53 -12.38 7.65
CA ALA A 13 -21.02 -12.94 8.89
C ALA A 13 -19.60 -12.43 9.23
N ASP A 14 -18.72 -12.29 8.24
CA ASP A 14 -17.36 -11.76 8.40
C ASP A 14 -17.33 -10.25 8.69
N LEU A 15 -18.40 -9.53 8.33
CA LEU A 15 -18.58 -8.11 8.67
C LEU A 15 -19.11 -7.93 10.10
N GLU A 16 -19.82 -8.92 10.64
CA GLU A 16 -20.48 -8.87 11.94
C GLU A 16 -19.65 -9.54 13.06
N ASP A 17 -18.73 -10.44 12.71
CA ASP A 17 -17.73 -11.03 13.61
C ASP A 17 -16.32 -10.44 13.37
N PRO A 18 -15.86 -9.46 14.18
CA PRO A 18 -14.53 -8.85 14.06
C PRO A 18 -13.37 -9.81 14.38
N THR A 19 -13.65 -11.07 14.73
CA THR A 19 -12.64 -12.10 14.94
C THR A 19 -12.22 -12.77 13.62
N ASN A 20 -12.96 -12.55 12.52
CA ASN A 20 -12.65 -13.05 11.18
C ASN A 20 -12.19 -11.91 10.23
N ASP A 21 -11.12 -11.22 10.61
CA ASP A 21 -10.53 -10.03 9.94
C ASP A 21 -10.06 -10.24 8.47
N GLY A 22 -10.29 -11.41 7.87
CA GLY A 22 -9.74 -11.78 6.56
C GLY A 22 -10.24 -10.91 5.41
N ILE A 23 -11.53 -10.54 5.39
CA ILE A 23 -12.10 -9.71 4.31
C ILE A 23 -11.62 -8.26 4.40
N VAL A 24 -11.62 -7.69 5.60
CA VAL A 24 -11.15 -6.31 5.85
C VAL A 24 -9.66 -6.20 5.51
N LEU A 25 -8.84 -7.17 5.95
CA LEU A 25 -7.43 -7.24 5.60
C LEU A 25 -7.21 -7.38 4.09
N THR A 26 -8.01 -8.22 3.42
CA THR A 26 -7.94 -8.39 1.96
C THR A 26 -8.24 -7.07 1.25
N LEU A 27 -9.28 -6.34 1.66
CA LEU A 27 -9.63 -5.04 1.09
C LEU A 27 -8.52 -4.01 1.31
N ILE A 28 -7.95 -3.94 2.52
CA ILE A 28 -6.81 -3.06 2.83
C ILE A 28 -5.63 -3.37 1.90
N ASN A 29 -5.28 -4.65 1.74
CA ASN A 29 -4.17 -5.06 0.89
C ASN A 29 -4.43 -4.72 -0.60
N PHE A 30 -5.66 -4.87 -1.09
CA PHE A 30 -6.03 -4.44 -2.45
C PHE A 30 -5.91 -2.93 -2.65
N VAL A 31 -6.40 -2.15 -1.69
CA VAL A 31 -6.34 -0.68 -1.74
C VAL A 31 -4.89 -0.19 -1.69
N ILE A 32 -4.06 -0.76 -0.81
CA ILE A 32 -2.63 -0.46 -0.73
C ILE A 32 -1.93 -0.83 -2.05
N GLY A 33 -2.21 -2.01 -2.60
CA GLY A 33 -1.65 -2.45 -3.87
C GLY A 33 -2.00 -1.50 -5.03
N PHE A 34 -3.25 -1.05 -5.10
CA PHE A 34 -3.69 -0.06 -6.09
C PHE A 34 -2.92 1.26 -5.94
N PHE A 35 -2.81 1.79 -4.72
CA PHE A 35 -2.09 3.04 -4.48
C PHE A 35 -0.59 2.93 -4.74
N ALA A 36 0.04 1.79 -4.45
CA ALA A 36 1.43 1.55 -4.78
C ALA A 36 1.66 1.58 -6.30
N LEU A 37 0.83 0.88 -7.08
CA LEU A 37 0.90 0.89 -8.54
C LEU A 37 0.64 2.29 -9.12
N ALA A 38 -0.36 3.01 -8.60
CA ALA A 38 -0.64 4.38 -9.01
C ALA A 38 0.54 5.31 -8.72
N THR A 39 1.19 5.14 -7.57
CA THR A 39 2.36 5.94 -7.16
C THR A 39 3.55 5.71 -8.09
N ILE A 40 3.83 4.45 -8.46
CA ILE A 40 4.86 4.12 -9.45
C ILE A 40 4.51 4.72 -10.82
N GLY A 41 3.25 4.58 -11.26
CA GLY A 41 2.82 5.10 -12.56
C GLY A 41 2.92 6.62 -12.67
N VAL A 42 2.39 7.34 -11.67
CA VAL A 42 2.43 8.81 -11.61
C VAL A 42 3.87 9.30 -11.39
N GLY A 43 4.63 8.64 -10.51
CA GLY A 43 6.03 8.96 -10.28
C GLY A 43 6.89 8.76 -11.53
N GLY A 44 6.68 7.67 -12.27
CA GLY A 44 7.35 7.42 -13.55
C GLY A 44 7.06 8.51 -14.59
N LYS A 45 5.80 8.97 -14.67
CA LYS A 45 5.44 10.12 -15.52
C LYS A 45 6.21 11.38 -15.12
N PHE A 46 6.20 11.76 -13.84
CA PHE A 46 6.92 12.96 -13.40
C PHE A 46 8.43 12.87 -13.59
N ALA A 47 9.02 11.68 -13.42
CA ALA A 47 10.43 11.46 -13.70
C ALA A 47 10.75 11.62 -15.21
N PHE A 48 9.85 11.16 -16.08
CA PHE A 48 9.97 11.34 -17.52
C PHE A 48 9.83 12.81 -17.94
N ASP A 49 8.86 13.52 -17.37
CA ASP A 49 8.68 14.96 -17.59
C ASP A 49 9.95 15.73 -17.16
N ALA A 50 10.46 15.46 -15.95
CA ALA A 50 11.70 16.06 -15.44
C ALA A 50 12.94 15.74 -16.30
N TRP A 51 12.98 14.57 -16.94
CA TRP A 51 14.05 14.20 -17.85
C TRP A 51 13.94 14.93 -19.20
N SER A 52 12.72 14.98 -19.76
CA SER A 52 12.46 15.52 -21.10
C SER A 52 12.56 17.06 -21.15
N GLU A 53 12.18 17.75 -20.08
CA GLU A 53 12.18 19.22 -20.01
C GLU A 53 13.52 19.81 -19.54
N ALA A 54 14.43 18.99 -19.03
CA ALA A 54 15.69 19.46 -18.46
C ALA A 54 16.68 19.91 -19.53
N LYS A 55 17.15 21.17 -19.41
CA LYS A 55 18.22 21.75 -20.24
C LYS A 55 19.62 21.32 -19.79
N GLY A 56 19.82 20.02 -19.51
CA GLY A 56 21.11 19.46 -19.14
C GLY A 56 21.02 18.25 -18.22
N ARG A 57 22.04 17.38 -18.33
CA ARG A 57 22.08 16.08 -17.64
C ARG A 57 22.04 16.20 -16.10
N ALA A 58 22.69 17.22 -15.54
CA ALA A 58 22.70 17.44 -14.09
C ALA A 58 21.32 17.85 -13.55
N ALA A 59 20.61 18.73 -14.26
CA ALA A 59 19.25 19.14 -13.90
C ALA A 59 18.25 17.98 -14.03
N ALA A 60 18.38 17.19 -15.10
CA ALA A 60 17.57 15.99 -15.31
C ALA A 60 17.73 14.98 -14.17
N ILE A 61 18.98 14.67 -13.79
CA ILE A 61 19.28 13.72 -12.71
C ILE A 61 18.75 14.22 -11.37
N LYS A 62 18.86 15.53 -11.09
CA LYS A 62 18.32 16.12 -9.87
C LYS A 62 16.80 15.97 -9.80
N GLY A 63 16.08 16.31 -10.88
CA GLY A 63 14.63 16.19 -10.95
C GLY A 63 14.15 14.74 -10.81
N ILE A 64 14.77 13.80 -11.53
CA ILE A 64 14.47 12.37 -11.40
C ILE A 64 14.70 11.87 -9.97
N ARG A 65 15.79 12.32 -9.32
CA ARG A 65 16.09 11.94 -7.93
C ARG A 65 15.04 12.45 -6.96
N GLU A 66 14.61 13.71 -7.09
CA GLU A 66 13.58 14.29 -6.22
C GLU A 66 12.25 13.53 -6.34
N VAL A 67 11.85 13.20 -7.57
CA VAL A 67 10.67 12.37 -7.83
C VAL A 67 10.86 10.96 -7.24
N GLY A 68 12.02 10.34 -7.45
CA GLY A 68 12.33 9.01 -6.94
C GLY A 68 12.32 8.93 -5.41
N VAL A 69 12.83 9.95 -4.72
CA VAL A 69 12.78 10.03 -3.25
C VAL A 69 11.33 10.17 -2.77
N GLY A 70 10.51 10.97 -3.46
CA GLY A 70 9.09 11.10 -3.15
C GLY A 70 8.32 9.78 -3.32
N VAL A 71 8.58 9.06 -4.41
CA VAL A 71 8.00 7.72 -4.66
C VAL A 71 8.42 6.74 -3.57
N LEU A 72 9.72 6.66 -3.25
CA LEU A 72 10.24 5.78 -2.19
C LEU A 72 9.62 6.09 -0.83
N ALA A 73 9.45 7.38 -0.48
CA ALA A 73 8.82 7.75 0.79
C ALA A 73 7.36 7.27 0.88
N LEU A 74 6.59 7.38 -0.21
CA LEU A 74 5.23 6.86 -0.29
C LEU A 74 5.19 5.32 -0.26
N GLU A 75 6.10 4.65 -0.96
CA GLU A 75 6.21 3.18 -0.92
C GLU A 75 6.55 2.66 0.48
N VAL A 76 7.47 3.32 1.19
CA VAL A 76 7.79 3.00 2.58
C VAL A 76 6.56 3.18 3.48
N PHE A 77 5.80 4.26 3.29
CA PHE A 77 4.56 4.50 4.03
C PHE A 77 3.53 3.39 3.79
N TYR A 78 3.31 2.98 2.54
CA TYR A 78 2.43 1.86 2.20
C TYR A 78 2.93 0.54 2.79
N GLY A 79 4.25 0.30 2.77
CA GLY A 79 4.87 -0.87 3.39
C GLY A 79 4.65 -0.93 4.89
N ILE A 80 4.71 0.21 5.59
CA ILE A 80 4.40 0.29 7.03
C ILE A 80 2.94 -0.06 7.29
N ILE A 81 2.00 0.49 6.52
CA ILE A 81 0.57 0.17 6.69
C ILE A 81 0.33 -1.31 6.41
N PHE A 82 0.92 -1.87 5.36
CA PHE A 82 0.83 -3.29 5.06
C PHE A 82 1.38 -4.15 6.21
N ALA A 83 2.54 -3.79 6.76
CA ALA A 83 3.13 -4.50 7.89
C ALA A 83 2.25 -4.43 9.15
N LEU A 84 1.68 -3.27 9.45
CA LEU A 84 0.76 -3.11 10.59
C LEU A 84 -0.54 -3.87 10.39
N ALA A 85 -1.11 -3.84 9.18
CA ALA A 85 -2.36 -4.55 8.88
C ALA A 85 -2.19 -6.07 8.97
N ASN A 86 -1.04 -6.62 8.52
CA ASN A 86 -0.82 -8.06 8.45
C ASN A 86 -0.10 -8.63 9.69
N TYR A 87 0.62 -7.82 10.46
CA TYR A 87 1.43 -8.27 11.61
C TYR A 87 1.26 -7.43 12.90
N GLY A 88 0.35 -6.45 12.91
CA GLY A 88 0.17 -5.51 14.01
C GLY A 88 -0.16 -6.15 15.36
N SER A 89 -0.89 -7.26 15.37
CA SER A 89 -1.21 -8.04 16.58
C SER A 89 0.04 -8.69 17.22
N ASN A 90 1.11 -8.93 16.46
CA ASN A 90 2.40 -9.40 16.96
C ASN A 90 3.39 -8.27 17.23
N ILE A 91 3.10 -7.01 16.89
CA ILE A 91 4.05 -5.92 17.11
C ILE A 91 4.22 -5.59 18.60
N LEU A 92 3.17 -5.79 19.42
CA LEU A 92 3.23 -5.63 20.87
C LEU A 92 4.03 -6.75 21.57
N SER A 93 4.12 -7.95 20.97
CA SER A 93 4.94 -9.05 21.50
C SER A 93 6.43 -8.92 21.15
N ILE A 94 6.76 -8.04 20.19
CA ILE A 94 8.14 -7.71 19.80
C ILE A 94 8.72 -6.56 20.66
N ILE A 95 7.88 -5.76 21.33
CA ILE A 95 8.32 -4.76 22.32
C ILE A 95 8.44 -5.45 23.69
N PRO A 96 9.66 -5.64 24.24
CA PRO A 96 9.82 -6.32 25.51
C PRO A 96 9.13 -5.52 26.62
N GLY A 97 8.15 -6.14 27.30
CA GLY A 97 7.50 -5.58 28.50
C GLY A 97 6.02 -5.16 28.37
N LEU A 98 5.34 -5.44 27.26
CA LEU A 98 3.89 -5.17 27.08
C LEU A 98 3.05 -6.41 26.75
N GLY A 99 3.50 -7.60 27.16
CA GLY A 99 2.76 -8.87 27.06
C GLY A 99 2.54 -9.52 28.41
#